data_AF-A0A420BKW3-F1
#
_entry.id   AF-A0A420BKW3-F1
#
_cell.length_a   1.000
_cell.length_b   1.000
_cell.length_c   1.000
_cell.angle_alpha   90.00
_cell.angle_beta   90.00
_cell.angle_gamma   90.00
#
_symmetry.space_group_name_H-M   'P 1'
#
loop_
_entity.id
_entity.type
_entity.pdbx_description
1 polymer ?
#
loop_
_entity_poly.entity_id
_entity_poly.type
_entity_poly.pdbx_seq_one_letter_code
_entity_poly.pdbx_strand_id
1 'polypeptide(L)'
;MASLKTFIHKKTWIFSFLAFVFSLNAFAQQVSKTYYATLSEGVKLYESPSEQAKVLTTVAYGSKVTFNNSDADKLTMLDNSVVVNGARTYWMKVIHNNVKGYVIKDNLATIHPPKENTDKLSDWLKQFAQPFANKWESGKIAESLSESEHDNYISRQIFQNGILLTVTSGYDVNSSETVQIPNTNAFAVYNLIQHIGSFKSVFKLNTVLREGTSSFKDSEGNEYKWEVFYQKGEEIEDKILQSVVITWNNGNNNTLKISTLGNDIVVFYETTL
;
A
#
# COMPACT_ATOMS: atom_id res chain seq x y z
N MET A 1 43.67 56.24 10.26
CA MET A 1 43.40 54.94 9.60
C MET A 1 43.27 53.86 10.67
N ALA A 2 42.16 53.86 11.44
CA ALA A 2 41.90 52.87 12.50
C ALA A 2 40.42 52.92 12.92
N SER A 3 39.47 52.47 12.08
CA SER A 3 38.05 52.37 12.48
C SER A 3 37.19 51.51 11.53
N LEU A 4 37.72 50.45 10.92
CA LEU A 4 36.89 49.56 10.09
C LEU A 4 37.02 48.06 10.43
N LYS A 5 38.09 47.66 11.14
CA LYS A 5 38.33 46.25 11.47
C LYS A 5 37.49 45.74 12.66
N THR A 6 37.04 46.61 13.56
CA THR A 6 36.30 46.22 14.76
C THR A 6 34.79 46.01 14.56
N PHE A 7 34.20 46.56 13.50
CA PHE A 7 32.76 46.43 13.24
C PHE A 7 32.40 45.10 12.57
N ILE A 8 33.31 44.51 11.79
CA ILE A 8 33.07 43.28 11.04
C ILE A 8 33.13 42.05 11.98
N HIS A 9 34.02 42.02 12.97
CA HIS A 9 34.15 40.88 13.88
C HIS A 9 32.95 40.64 14.82
N LYS A 10 32.20 41.69 15.19
CA LYS A 10 31.00 41.53 16.05
C LYS A 10 29.80 40.95 15.30
N LYS A 11 29.66 41.18 13.99
CA LYS A 11 28.57 40.61 13.18
C LYS A 11 28.79 39.13 12.83
N THR A 12 30.04 38.72 12.59
CA THR A 12 30.33 37.32 12.22
C THR A 12 30.05 36.33 13.36
N TRP A 13 30.29 36.73 14.61
CA TRP A 13 29.99 35.91 15.79
C TRP A 13 28.49 35.66 16.01
N ILE A 14 27.64 36.66 15.73
CA ILE A 14 26.19 36.53 15.89
C ILE A 14 25.60 35.58 14.83
N PHE A 15 26.09 35.64 13.59
CA PHE A 15 25.66 34.71 12.53
C PHE A 15 26.12 33.27 12.78
N SER A 16 27.34 33.05 13.30
CA SER A 16 27.81 31.71 13.66
C SER A 16 27.08 31.11 14.87
N PHE A 17 26.72 31.94 15.86
CA PHE A 17 25.93 31.47 17.01
C PHE A 17 24.48 31.13 16.61
N LEU A 18 23.87 31.91 15.71
CA LEU A 18 22.52 31.63 15.22
C LEU A 18 22.49 30.36 14.36
N ALA A 19 23.49 30.14 13.50
CA ALA A 19 23.62 28.91 12.71
C ALA A 19 23.81 27.65 13.58
N PHE A 20 24.49 27.77 14.73
CA PHE A 20 24.68 26.67 15.67
C PHE A 20 23.42 26.35 16.49
N VAL A 21 22.60 27.36 16.83
CA VAL A 21 21.32 27.14 17.52
C VAL A 21 20.27 26.52 16.58
N PHE A 22 20.30 26.84 15.28
CA PHE A 22 19.43 26.19 14.29
C PHE A 22 19.86 24.75 13.97
N SER A 23 21.14 24.39 14.03
CA SER A 23 21.60 23.01 13.80
C SER A 23 21.32 22.05 14.97
N LEU A 24 21.20 22.56 16.21
CA LEU A 24 20.89 21.73 17.38
C LEU A 24 19.42 21.30 17.48
N ASN A 25 18.50 21.94 16.76
CA ASN A 25 17.09 21.52 16.71
C ASN A 25 16.76 20.52 15.58
N ALA A 26 17.74 20.18 14.73
CA ALA A 26 17.55 19.22 13.64
C ALA A 26 17.79 17.76 14.05
N PHE A 27 18.32 17.52 15.25
CA PHE A 27 18.53 16.18 15.77
C PHE A 27 17.36 15.77 16.69
N ALA A 28 16.65 14.71 16.31
CA ALA A 28 15.62 13.97 17.07
C ALA A 28 14.13 14.27 16.81
N GLN A 29 13.74 14.88 15.68
CA GLN A 29 12.41 14.57 15.14
C GLN A 29 12.50 13.25 14.37
N GLN A 30 12.38 12.13 15.10
CA GLN A 30 12.01 10.87 14.47
C GLN A 30 10.66 11.11 13.79
N VAL A 31 10.70 11.33 12.46
CA VAL A 31 9.50 11.70 11.68
C VAL A 31 8.47 10.62 11.93
N SER A 32 7.40 11.00 12.62
CA SER A 32 6.39 10.04 13.01
C SER A 32 5.67 9.57 11.75
N LYS A 33 5.82 8.28 11.44
CA LYS A 33 5.28 7.68 10.22
C LYS A 33 3.77 7.51 10.39
N THR A 34 3.00 8.01 9.44
CA THR A 34 1.54 7.85 9.42
C THR A 34 1.16 6.58 8.69
N TYR A 35 0.16 5.88 9.22
CA TYR A 35 -0.46 4.71 8.61
C TYR A 35 -1.99 4.89 8.61
N TYR A 36 -2.68 4.06 7.81
CA TYR A 36 -4.13 4.07 7.65
C TYR A 36 -4.70 2.68 7.89
N ALA A 37 -5.82 2.59 8.60
CA ALA A 37 -6.56 1.35 8.81
C ALA A 37 -7.15 0.81 7.50
N THR A 38 -6.94 -0.48 7.19
CA THR A 38 -7.32 -1.08 5.89
C THR A 38 -8.48 -2.07 5.96
N LEU A 39 -8.91 -2.48 7.16
CA LEU A 39 -10.04 -3.37 7.36
C LEU A 39 -11.36 -2.60 7.37
N SER A 40 -12.36 -3.09 6.64
CA SER A 40 -13.70 -2.47 6.52
C SER A 40 -14.42 -2.32 7.85
N GLU A 41 -14.30 -3.33 8.71
CA GLU A 41 -14.87 -3.40 10.06
C GLU A 41 -14.08 -2.55 11.06
N GLY A 42 -12.97 -1.94 10.62
CA GLY A 42 -12.04 -1.20 11.44
C GLY A 42 -10.98 -2.08 12.10
N VAL A 43 -9.91 -1.44 12.57
CA VAL A 43 -8.76 -2.09 13.19
C VAL A 43 -8.84 -1.90 14.70
N LYS A 44 -8.95 -3.01 15.44
CA LYS A 44 -8.96 -2.99 16.90
C LYS A 44 -7.60 -2.60 17.45
N LEU A 45 -7.59 -1.68 18.42
CA LEU A 45 -6.42 -1.26 19.18
C LEU A 45 -6.42 -1.95 20.54
N TYR A 46 -5.36 -2.68 20.86
CA TYR A 46 -5.25 -3.51 22.06
C TYR A 46 -4.33 -2.89 23.12
N GLU A 47 -4.56 -3.20 24.38
CA GLU A 47 -3.73 -2.73 25.51
C GLU A 47 -2.31 -3.35 25.51
N SER A 48 -2.17 -4.58 25.05
CA SER A 48 -0.90 -5.31 24.92
C SER A 48 -0.86 -6.09 23.58
N PRO A 49 0.32 -6.57 23.11
CA PRO A 49 0.46 -7.25 21.82
C PRO A 49 -0.11 -8.69 21.85
N SER A 50 -1.43 -8.81 22.04
CA SER A 50 -2.14 -10.08 22.13
C SER A 50 -3.60 -9.91 21.70
N GLU A 51 -4.15 -10.88 20.97
CA GLU A 51 -5.57 -10.86 20.54
C GLU A 51 -6.54 -11.08 21.72
N GLN A 52 -6.05 -11.66 22.83
CA GLN A 52 -6.79 -11.86 24.06
C GLN A 52 -6.76 -10.62 24.98
N ALA A 53 -5.94 -9.62 24.64
CA ALA A 53 -5.86 -8.39 25.41
C ALA A 53 -7.15 -7.57 25.31
N LYS A 54 -7.35 -6.67 26.28
CA LYS A 54 -8.46 -5.73 26.26
C LYS A 54 -8.37 -4.83 25.04
N VAL A 55 -9.47 -4.72 24.29
CA VAL A 55 -9.63 -3.74 23.22
C VAL A 55 -9.85 -2.36 23.85
N LEU A 56 -8.99 -1.41 23.52
CA LEU A 56 -9.06 -0.02 23.97
C LEU A 56 -10.02 0.81 23.11
N THR A 57 -9.98 0.62 21.79
CA THR A 57 -10.85 1.30 20.81
C THR A 57 -10.76 0.59 19.45
N THR A 58 -11.62 0.99 18.51
CA THR A 58 -11.57 0.55 17.11
C THR A 58 -11.27 1.74 16.21
N VAL A 59 -10.19 1.63 15.43
CA VAL A 59 -9.80 2.61 14.41
C VAL A 59 -10.62 2.34 13.16
N ALA A 60 -11.51 3.27 12.80
CA ALA A 60 -12.35 3.11 11.61
C ALA A 60 -11.52 3.02 10.32
N TYR A 61 -12.04 2.33 9.30
CA TYR A 61 -11.43 2.23 7.97
C TYR A 61 -11.00 3.61 7.43
N GLY A 62 -9.80 3.69 6.83
CA GLY A 62 -9.27 4.94 6.30
C GLY A 62 -8.79 5.94 7.36
N SER A 63 -9.03 5.70 8.65
CA SER A 63 -8.56 6.59 9.70
C SER A 63 -7.05 6.47 9.90
N LYS A 64 -6.43 7.60 10.21
CA LYS A 64 -4.99 7.71 10.44
C LYS A 64 -4.61 7.17 11.82
N VAL A 65 -3.46 6.50 11.86
CA VAL A 65 -2.73 6.18 13.08
C VAL A 65 -1.29 6.62 12.94
N THR A 66 -0.68 6.94 14.06
CA THR A 66 0.66 7.51 14.12
C THR A 66 1.60 6.52 14.77
N PHE A 67 2.69 6.18 14.09
CA PHE A 67 3.69 5.26 14.60
C PHE A 67 4.43 5.86 15.79
N ASN A 68 4.43 5.13 16.92
CA ASN A 68 4.94 5.63 18.19
C ASN A 68 5.80 4.56 18.87
N ASN A 69 6.97 4.31 18.29
CA ASN A 69 7.95 3.37 18.87
C ASN A 69 9.25 4.07 19.26
N SER A 70 9.65 3.83 20.50
CA SER A 70 11.04 3.83 20.92
C SER A 70 11.78 2.59 20.37
N ASP A 71 13.11 2.55 20.49
CA ASP A 71 13.88 1.35 20.09
C ASP A 71 13.53 0.11 20.92
N ALA A 72 13.15 0.28 22.20
CA ALA A 72 12.65 -0.81 23.03
C ALA A 72 11.32 -1.38 22.50
N ASP A 73 10.41 -0.51 22.03
CA ASP A 73 9.15 -0.95 21.45
C ASP A 73 9.40 -1.77 20.16
N LYS A 74 10.43 -1.46 19.35
CA LYS A 74 10.77 -2.22 18.13
C LYS A 74 11.20 -3.67 18.44
N LEU A 75 11.97 -3.88 19.50
CA LEU A 75 12.37 -5.21 19.96
C LEU A 75 11.15 -6.03 20.40
N THR A 76 10.25 -5.42 21.18
CA THR A 76 8.99 -6.05 21.60
C THR A 76 8.10 -6.45 20.40
N MET A 77 8.14 -5.71 19.28
CA MET A 77 7.41 -6.11 18.06
C MET A 77 7.96 -7.41 17.47
N LEU A 78 9.29 -7.53 17.40
CA LEU A 78 9.95 -8.67 16.79
C LEU A 78 9.73 -9.94 17.62
N ASP A 79 9.77 -9.80 18.95
CA ASP A 79 9.58 -10.90 19.90
C ASP A 79 8.12 -11.36 20.01
N ASN A 80 7.15 -10.50 19.67
CA ASN A 80 5.73 -10.82 19.66
C ASN A 80 5.22 -10.93 18.22
N SER A 81 5.73 -11.90 17.47
CA SER A 81 5.18 -12.21 16.16
C SER A 81 3.82 -12.89 16.26
N VAL A 82 2.95 -12.65 15.28
CA VAL A 82 1.64 -13.31 15.15
C VAL A 82 1.48 -13.82 13.72
N VAL A 83 0.79 -14.94 13.53
CA VAL A 83 0.51 -15.48 12.20
C VAL A 83 -0.89 -15.07 11.77
N VAL A 84 -0.99 -14.33 10.68
CA VAL A 84 -2.26 -13.94 10.05
C VAL A 84 -2.26 -14.49 8.63
N ASN A 85 -3.31 -15.24 8.29
CA ASN A 85 -3.44 -15.86 6.97
C ASN A 85 -2.15 -16.59 6.53
N GLY A 86 -1.57 -17.38 7.42
CA GLY A 86 -0.39 -18.19 7.11
C GLY A 86 0.94 -17.44 6.97
N ALA A 87 0.97 -16.10 7.08
CA ALA A 87 2.21 -15.34 7.15
C ALA A 87 2.49 -14.80 8.55
N ARG A 88 3.79 -14.76 8.88
CA ARG A 88 4.24 -14.07 10.08
C ARG A 88 4.11 -12.56 9.86
N THR A 89 3.48 -11.91 10.82
CA THR A 89 3.44 -10.47 10.97
C THR A 89 3.75 -10.12 12.44
N TYR A 90 3.64 -8.85 12.80
CA TYR A 90 3.96 -8.39 14.15
C TYR A 90 3.01 -7.31 14.65
N TRP A 91 2.94 -7.22 15.97
CA TRP A 91 2.21 -6.16 16.65
C TRP A 91 2.93 -4.82 16.49
N MET A 92 2.17 -3.77 16.23
CA MET A 92 2.63 -2.41 16.05
C MET A 92 2.00 -1.47 17.07
N LYS A 93 2.84 -0.74 17.82
CA LYS A 93 2.36 0.28 18.75
C LYS A 93 2.09 1.57 18.01
N VAL A 94 0.86 2.07 18.15
CA VAL A 94 0.37 3.25 17.45
C VAL A 94 -0.36 4.19 18.39
N ILE A 95 -0.50 5.44 17.97
CA ILE A 95 -1.38 6.44 18.57
C ILE A 95 -2.55 6.72 17.62
N HIS A 96 -3.77 6.66 18.15
CA HIS A 96 -4.98 7.10 17.46
C HIS A 96 -5.85 7.91 18.43
N ASN A 97 -6.20 9.15 18.08
CA ASN A 97 -7.00 10.04 18.94
C ASN A 97 -6.51 10.10 20.40
N ASN A 98 -5.19 10.27 20.59
CA ASN A 98 -4.50 10.26 21.89
C ASN A 98 -4.53 8.93 22.67
N VAL A 99 -5.12 7.87 22.12
CA VAL A 99 -5.08 6.51 22.67
C VAL A 99 -3.87 5.77 22.12
N LYS A 100 -3.02 5.26 23.01
CA LYS A 100 -1.87 4.40 22.69
C LYS A 100 -2.27 2.94 22.82
N GLY A 101 -1.90 2.11 21.85
CA GLY A 101 -2.08 0.67 21.95
C GLY A 101 -1.40 -0.08 20.81
N TYR A 102 -1.69 -1.37 20.71
CA TYR A 102 -1.08 -2.30 19.76
C TYR A 102 -2.09 -2.74 18.70
N VAL A 103 -1.65 -2.84 17.45
CA VAL A 103 -2.43 -3.35 16.31
C VAL A 103 -1.58 -4.31 15.50
N ILE A 104 -2.19 -5.22 14.75
CA ILE A 104 -1.44 -6.04 13.79
C ILE A 104 -0.98 -5.14 12.62
N LYS A 105 0.33 -5.14 12.29
CA LYS A 105 0.90 -4.24 11.27
C LYS A 105 0.19 -4.33 9.92
N ASP A 106 -0.12 -5.53 9.46
CA ASP A 106 -0.66 -5.73 8.10
C ASP A 106 -2.12 -5.31 7.94
N ASN A 107 -2.79 -4.96 9.06
CA ASN A 107 -4.08 -4.28 9.05
C ASN A 107 -3.93 -2.76 8.82
N LEU A 108 -2.71 -2.29 8.62
CA LEU A 108 -2.36 -0.91 8.31
C LEU A 108 -1.63 -0.80 6.98
N ALA A 109 -1.83 0.33 6.30
CA ALA A 109 -1.07 0.70 5.12
C ALA A 109 -0.43 2.09 5.26
N THR A 110 0.68 2.30 4.57
CA THR A 110 1.30 3.63 4.41
C THR A 110 0.57 4.50 3.37
N ILE A 111 -0.37 3.90 2.65
CA ILE A 111 -1.11 4.50 1.54
C ILE A 111 -2.57 4.66 1.95
N HIS A 112 -3.19 5.74 1.48
CA HIS A 112 -4.59 6.02 1.77
C HIS A 112 -5.48 4.92 1.16
N PRO A 113 -6.41 4.33 1.93
CA PRO A 113 -7.34 3.35 1.40
C PRO A 113 -8.29 3.94 0.34
N PRO A 114 -8.78 3.12 -0.61
CA PRO A 114 -9.81 3.55 -1.55
C PRO A 114 -11.03 4.13 -0.83
N LYS A 115 -11.52 5.29 -1.29
CA LYS A 115 -12.80 5.83 -0.81
C LYS A 115 -13.96 4.95 -1.28
N GLU A 116 -15.13 5.14 -0.66
CA GLU A 116 -16.37 4.58 -1.19
C GLU A 116 -16.55 5.00 -2.65
N ASN A 117 -17.05 4.08 -3.49
CA ASN A 117 -17.27 4.24 -4.93
C ASN A 117 -16.00 4.38 -5.79
N THR A 118 -14.82 4.04 -5.27
CA THR A 118 -13.62 3.87 -6.10
C THR A 118 -13.77 2.64 -6.96
N ASP A 119 -13.82 2.79 -8.29
CA ASP A 119 -14.10 1.66 -9.18
C ASP A 119 -12.85 0.99 -9.77
N LYS A 120 -11.83 1.77 -10.16
CA LYS A 120 -10.60 1.29 -10.82
C LYS A 120 -9.34 1.58 -10.00
N LEU A 121 -8.22 0.90 -10.30
CA LEU A 121 -6.93 1.18 -9.65
C LEU A 121 -6.46 2.60 -9.96
N SER A 122 -6.62 3.04 -11.21
CA SER A 122 -6.26 4.41 -11.61
C SER A 122 -7.05 5.48 -10.85
N ASP A 123 -8.34 5.25 -10.56
CA ASP A 123 -9.17 6.17 -9.79
C ASP A 123 -8.78 6.22 -8.31
N TRP A 124 -8.35 5.08 -7.75
CA TRP A 124 -7.79 5.04 -6.41
C TRP A 124 -6.55 5.93 -6.29
N LEU A 125 -5.60 5.82 -7.24
CA LEU A 125 -4.35 6.59 -7.20
C LEU A 125 -4.59 8.11 -7.23
N LYS A 126 -5.55 8.58 -8.04
CA LYS A 126 -5.92 10.01 -8.12
C LYS A 126 -6.38 10.60 -6.78
N GLN A 127 -6.80 9.78 -5.82
CA GLN A 127 -7.32 10.26 -4.53
C GLN A 127 -6.23 10.75 -3.57
N PHE A 128 -4.99 10.29 -3.73
CA PHE A 128 -3.92 10.54 -2.77
C PHE A 128 -2.56 10.80 -3.41
N ALA A 129 -2.38 10.50 -4.69
CA ALA A 129 -1.11 10.64 -5.38
C ALA A 129 -1.17 11.79 -6.38
N GLN A 130 -0.24 12.74 -6.24
CA GLN A 130 -0.07 13.82 -7.21
C GLN A 130 0.87 13.36 -8.33
N PRO A 131 0.53 13.59 -9.61
CA PRO A 131 1.41 13.29 -10.72
C PRO A 131 2.80 13.93 -10.56
N PHE A 132 3.83 13.17 -10.89
CA PHE A 132 5.19 13.66 -11.05
C PHE A 132 5.50 13.69 -12.55
N ALA A 133 5.80 14.88 -13.07
CA ALA A 133 5.98 15.14 -14.49
C ALA A 133 4.75 14.78 -15.35
N ASN A 134 4.86 15.05 -16.65
CA ASN A 134 3.81 14.76 -17.62
C ASN A 134 3.67 13.24 -17.81
N LYS A 135 2.42 12.78 -17.96
CA LYS A 135 2.09 11.43 -18.39
C LYS A 135 2.77 11.14 -19.73
N TRP A 136 3.44 9.99 -19.84
CA TRP A 136 3.94 9.48 -21.10
C TRP A 136 2.88 8.58 -21.73
N GLU A 137 2.63 8.74 -23.03
CA GLU A 137 1.63 7.97 -23.77
C GLU A 137 2.16 7.64 -25.17
N SER A 138 1.85 6.45 -25.67
CA SER A 138 2.01 6.10 -27.08
C SER A 138 0.75 5.43 -27.62
N GLY A 139 0.38 5.76 -28.85
CA GLY A 139 -0.86 5.31 -29.48
C GLY A 139 -2.04 6.24 -29.20
N LYS A 140 -3.23 5.85 -29.67
CA LYS A 140 -4.50 6.51 -29.35
C LYS A 140 -5.40 5.51 -28.62
N ILE A 141 -6.17 5.98 -27.65
CA ILE A 141 -7.29 5.21 -27.10
C ILE A 141 -8.39 5.21 -28.16
N ALA A 142 -8.62 4.09 -28.84
CA ALA A 142 -9.75 3.97 -29.74
C ALA A 142 -11.03 3.76 -28.92
N GLU A 143 -11.99 4.67 -28.99
CA GLU A 143 -13.31 4.53 -28.35
C GLU A 143 -14.26 3.60 -29.14
N SER A 144 -13.86 3.12 -30.33
CA SER A 144 -14.69 2.29 -31.21
C SER A 144 -14.03 0.97 -31.60
N LEU A 145 -14.78 -0.13 -31.46
CA LEU A 145 -14.49 -1.50 -31.94
C LEU A 145 -14.49 -1.63 -33.48
N SER A 146 -14.00 -0.65 -34.23
CA SER A 146 -13.89 -0.79 -35.69
C SER A 146 -12.59 -1.51 -36.05
N GLU A 147 -12.72 -2.63 -36.77
CA GLU A 147 -11.70 -3.61 -37.14
C GLU A 147 -10.40 -3.08 -37.79
N SER A 148 -10.30 -1.78 -38.11
CA SER A 148 -9.17 -1.22 -38.87
C SER A 148 -8.18 -0.33 -38.12
N GLU A 149 -8.40 0.03 -36.84
CA GLU A 149 -7.51 0.96 -36.10
C GLU A 149 -7.17 0.46 -34.68
N HIS A 150 -6.72 -0.79 -34.56
CA HIS A 150 -6.30 -1.38 -33.28
C HIS A 150 -4.88 -0.95 -32.90
N ASP A 151 -4.68 0.35 -32.68
CA ASP A 151 -3.41 0.85 -32.17
C ASP A 151 -3.25 0.42 -30.70
N ASN A 152 -2.15 -0.29 -30.41
CA ASN A 152 -1.77 -0.58 -29.03
C ASN A 152 -1.56 0.74 -28.28
N TYR A 153 -2.36 0.97 -27.25
CA TYR A 153 -2.20 2.08 -26.34
C TYR A 153 -1.37 1.63 -25.14
N ILE A 154 -0.37 2.44 -24.79
CA ILE A 154 0.30 2.33 -23.50
C ILE A 154 0.49 3.73 -22.93
N SER A 155 0.24 3.85 -21.64
CA SER A 155 0.60 5.04 -20.90
C SER A 155 1.28 4.73 -19.58
N ARG A 156 2.13 5.67 -19.14
CA ARG A 156 2.85 5.59 -17.87
C ARG A 156 2.78 6.92 -17.14
N GLN A 157 2.45 6.87 -15.85
CA GLN A 157 2.46 8.00 -14.94
C GLN A 157 3.19 7.63 -13.66
N ILE A 158 4.26 8.37 -13.35
CA ILE A 158 4.92 8.33 -12.05
C ILE A 158 4.25 9.37 -11.15
N PHE A 159 4.05 9.06 -9.88
CA PHE A 159 3.51 9.97 -8.89
C PHE A 159 4.59 10.43 -7.91
N GLN A 160 4.37 11.56 -7.22
CA GLN A 160 5.34 12.15 -6.28
C GLN A 160 5.77 11.22 -5.15
N ASN A 161 4.93 10.23 -4.81
CA ASN A 161 5.23 9.21 -3.79
C ASN A 161 5.95 7.98 -4.35
N GLY A 162 6.41 8.02 -5.62
CA GLY A 162 7.14 6.95 -6.28
C GLY A 162 6.27 5.83 -6.86
N ILE A 163 4.94 5.91 -6.74
CA ILE A 163 4.03 4.95 -7.39
C ILE A 163 4.14 5.12 -8.91
N LEU A 164 4.14 4.01 -9.65
CA LEU A 164 4.06 3.98 -11.10
C LEU A 164 2.76 3.30 -11.53
N LEU A 165 1.94 4.01 -12.31
CA LEU A 165 0.80 3.46 -13.03
C LEU A 165 1.19 3.24 -14.49
N THR A 166 0.95 2.03 -14.99
CA THR A 166 0.97 1.70 -16.42
C THR A 166 -0.43 1.28 -16.84
N VAL A 167 -0.94 1.84 -17.94
CA VAL A 167 -2.22 1.42 -18.54
C VAL A 167 -1.95 0.95 -19.95
N THR A 168 -2.47 -0.21 -20.32
CA THR A 168 -2.37 -0.75 -21.69
C THR A 168 -3.74 -1.17 -22.21
N SER A 169 -3.96 -1.01 -23.51
CA SER A 169 -5.10 -1.59 -24.23
C SER A 169 -4.71 -1.87 -25.68
N GLY A 170 -5.35 -2.86 -26.30
CA GLY A 170 -5.06 -3.30 -27.67
C GLY A 170 -5.99 -4.42 -28.11
N TYR A 171 -5.67 -5.05 -29.24
CA TYR A 171 -6.52 -6.09 -29.85
C TYR A 171 -6.73 -7.31 -28.93
N ASP A 172 -5.65 -7.84 -28.35
CA ASP A 172 -5.72 -9.02 -27.46
C ASP A 172 -6.02 -8.64 -25.99
N VAL A 173 -5.93 -7.36 -25.64
CA VAL A 173 -6.04 -6.86 -24.27
C VAL A 173 -7.05 -5.72 -24.24
N ASN A 174 -8.29 -6.01 -23.84
CA ASN A 174 -9.33 -4.97 -23.72
C ASN A 174 -8.85 -3.84 -22.81
N SER A 175 -8.31 -4.18 -21.64
CA SER A 175 -7.65 -3.23 -20.75
C SER A 175 -6.75 -3.92 -19.75
N SER A 176 -5.61 -3.31 -19.44
CA SER A 176 -4.81 -3.66 -18.27
C SER A 176 -4.32 -2.42 -17.53
N GLU A 177 -4.36 -2.49 -16.20
CA GLU A 177 -3.78 -1.53 -15.27
C GLU A 177 -2.71 -2.24 -14.43
N THR A 178 -1.48 -1.72 -14.46
CA THR A 178 -0.39 -2.16 -13.59
C THR A 178 0.00 -1.01 -12.65
N VAL A 179 -0.03 -1.27 -11.35
CA VAL A 179 0.41 -0.33 -10.31
C VAL A 179 1.59 -0.91 -9.56
N GLN A 180 2.73 -0.24 -9.61
CA GLN A 180 3.90 -0.55 -8.79
C GLN A 180 3.94 0.39 -7.59
N ILE A 181 3.92 -0.20 -6.40
CA ILE A 181 3.78 0.49 -5.12
C ILE A 181 5.05 0.25 -4.29
N PRO A 182 5.85 1.30 -4.00
CA PRO A 182 7.10 1.11 -3.30
C PRO A 182 6.92 0.98 -1.78
N ASN A 183 7.85 0.27 -1.13
CA ASN A 183 8.03 0.23 0.32
C ASN A 183 6.78 -0.20 1.12
N THR A 184 6.05 -1.18 0.60
CA THR A 184 4.87 -1.78 1.25
C THR A 184 4.94 -3.31 1.17
N ASN A 185 3.95 -4.01 1.73
CA ASN A 185 3.87 -5.47 1.66
C ASN A 185 2.59 -5.93 0.95
N ALA A 186 2.61 -7.18 0.46
CA ALA A 186 1.52 -7.75 -0.32
C ALA A 186 0.20 -7.84 0.46
N PHE A 187 0.24 -8.09 1.78
CA PHE A 187 -0.97 -8.15 2.62
C PHE A 187 -1.67 -6.80 2.76
N ALA A 188 -0.92 -5.74 3.04
CA ALA A 188 -1.46 -4.40 3.14
C ALA A 188 -2.11 -3.99 1.80
N VAL A 189 -1.45 -4.32 0.68
CA VAL A 189 -2.01 -4.08 -0.67
C VAL A 189 -3.25 -4.93 -0.91
N TYR A 190 -3.24 -6.22 -0.60
CA TYR A 190 -4.42 -7.09 -0.68
C TYR A 190 -5.61 -6.51 0.08
N ASN A 191 -5.38 -6.06 1.31
CA ASN A 191 -6.40 -5.43 2.15
C ASN A 191 -6.92 -4.09 1.60
N LEU A 192 -6.14 -3.39 0.76
CA LEU A 192 -6.58 -2.17 0.06
C LEU A 192 -7.39 -2.50 -1.19
N ILE A 193 -6.90 -3.45 -2.00
CA ILE A 193 -7.48 -3.79 -3.31
C ILE A 193 -8.90 -4.36 -3.18
N GLN A 194 -9.21 -5.09 -2.10
CA GLN A 194 -10.57 -5.63 -1.85
C GLN A 194 -11.67 -4.56 -1.80
N HIS A 195 -11.32 -3.29 -1.56
CA HIS A 195 -12.28 -2.19 -1.45
C HIS A 195 -12.56 -1.48 -2.79
N ILE A 196 -11.83 -1.83 -3.85
CA ILE A 196 -12.04 -1.30 -5.19
C ILE A 196 -13.25 -1.98 -5.84
N GLY A 197 -14.16 -1.16 -6.37
CA GLY A 197 -15.47 -1.54 -6.92
C GLY A 197 -15.41 -2.70 -7.90
N SER A 198 -14.52 -2.62 -8.89
CA SER A 198 -14.31 -3.66 -9.91
C SER A 198 -13.97 -5.04 -9.32
N PHE A 199 -13.46 -5.11 -8.09
CA PHE A 199 -13.03 -6.37 -7.48
C PHE A 199 -13.96 -6.86 -6.36
N LYS A 200 -14.98 -6.08 -5.98
CA LYS A 200 -15.87 -6.43 -4.85
C LYS A 200 -16.58 -7.76 -5.04
N SER A 201 -17.00 -8.10 -6.26
CA SER A 201 -17.67 -9.39 -6.54
C SER A 201 -16.75 -10.57 -6.26
N VAL A 202 -15.50 -10.48 -6.68
CA VAL A 202 -14.45 -11.49 -6.51
C VAL A 202 -14.13 -11.68 -5.02
N PHE A 203 -13.88 -10.59 -4.29
CA PHE A 203 -13.49 -10.67 -2.87
C PHE A 203 -14.62 -11.05 -1.92
N LYS A 204 -15.89 -10.97 -2.35
CA LYS A 204 -17.03 -11.52 -1.57
C LYS A 204 -16.99 -13.04 -1.45
N LEU A 205 -16.35 -13.73 -2.40
CA LEU A 205 -16.32 -15.19 -2.45
C LEU A 205 -15.28 -15.78 -1.48
N ASN A 206 -14.12 -15.11 -1.36
CA ASN A 206 -13.07 -15.52 -0.45
C ASN A 206 -12.13 -14.35 -0.12
N THR A 207 -11.89 -14.13 1.17
CA THR A 207 -10.88 -13.20 1.69
C THR A 207 -9.72 -13.91 2.40
N VAL A 208 -9.79 -15.23 2.53
CA VAL A 208 -8.79 -16.04 3.22
C VAL A 208 -7.67 -16.42 2.26
N LEU A 209 -6.45 -16.02 2.59
CA LEU A 209 -5.26 -16.33 1.82
C LEU A 209 -4.67 -17.67 2.30
N ARG A 210 -5.24 -18.78 1.81
CA ARG A 210 -4.70 -20.12 2.02
C ARG A 210 -3.73 -20.47 0.90
N GLU A 211 -2.52 -20.87 1.25
CA GLU A 211 -1.51 -21.31 0.28
C GLU A 211 -2.03 -22.42 -0.64
N GLY A 212 -1.69 -22.32 -1.92
CA GLY A 212 -2.09 -23.24 -2.98
C GLY A 212 -3.20 -22.67 -3.87
N THR A 213 -3.90 -23.57 -4.55
CA THR A 213 -4.98 -23.25 -5.49
C THR A 213 -6.34 -23.56 -4.87
N SER A 214 -7.29 -22.65 -5.04
CA SER A 214 -8.70 -22.86 -4.67
C SER A 214 -9.63 -22.30 -5.75
N SER A 215 -10.79 -22.94 -5.92
CA SER A 215 -11.82 -22.50 -6.87
C SER A 215 -13.13 -22.24 -6.14
N PHE A 216 -13.84 -21.19 -6.57
CA PHE A 216 -15.13 -20.78 -6.03
C PHE A 216 -16.10 -20.52 -7.18
N LYS A 217 -17.39 -20.71 -6.92
CA LYS A 217 -18.47 -20.34 -7.84
C LYS A 217 -19.37 -19.32 -7.18
N ASP A 218 -19.80 -18.33 -7.96
CA ASP A 218 -20.85 -17.40 -7.53
C ASP A 218 -22.26 -18.01 -7.69
N SER A 219 -23.29 -17.22 -7.41
CA SER A 219 -24.70 -17.61 -7.57
C SER A 219 -25.13 -17.79 -9.02
N GLU A 220 -24.37 -17.25 -9.98
CA GLU A 220 -24.64 -17.34 -11.42
C GLU A 220 -23.89 -18.53 -12.07
N GLY A 221 -22.99 -19.17 -11.31
CA GLY A 221 -22.20 -20.32 -11.76
C GLY A 221 -20.86 -19.95 -12.37
N ASN A 222 -20.47 -18.66 -12.37
CA ASN A 222 -19.17 -18.22 -12.84
C ASN A 222 -18.07 -18.77 -11.93
N GLU A 223 -17.00 -19.29 -12.51
CA GLU A 223 -15.88 -19.87 -11.76
C GLU A 223 -14.74 -18.86 -11.58
N TYR A 224 -14.20 -18.86 -10.37
CA TYR A 224 -13.13 -17.99 -9.94
C TYR A 224 -12.04 -18.84 -9.30
N LYS A 225 -10.78 -18.64 -9.68
CA LYS A 225 -9.62 -19.41 -9.21
C LYS A 225 -8.65 -18.50 -8.48
N TRP A 226 -8.29 -18.86 -7.25
CA TRP A 226 -7.24 -18.21 -6.45
C TRP A 226 -6.02 -19.09 -6.45
N GLU A 227 -4.86 -18.48 -6.67
CA GLU A 227 -3.55 -19.06 -6.45
C GLU A 227 -2.79 -18.16 -5.49
N VAL A 228 -2.46 -18.71 -4.32
CA VAL A 228 -1.75 -17.99 -3.25
C VAL A 228 -0.42 -18.68 -3.02
N PHE A 229 0.66 -17.92 -3.08
CA PHE A 229 2.03 -18.43 -2.98
C PHE A 229 2.76 -17.65 -1.90
N TYR A 230 3.40 -18.38 -1.00
CA TYR A 230 4.27 -17.83 0.02
C TYR A 230 5.72 -18.18 -0.30
N GLN A 231 6.62 -17.23 -0.07
CA GLN A 231 8.04 -17.49 -0.02
C GLN A 231 8.41 -17.92 1.40
N LYS A 232 9.19 -19.00 1.53
CA LYS A 232 9.78 -19.38 2.82
C LYS A 232 10.93 -18.43 3.14
N GLY A 233 10.94 -17.88 4.34
CA GLY A 233 12.06 -17.11 4.88
C GLY A 233 13.30 -17.98 5.14
N GLU A 234 14.46 -17.34 5.26
CA GLU A 234 15.76 -18.03 5.38
C GLU A 234 16.03 -18.62 6.77
N GLU A 235 15.41 -18.13 7.86
CA GLU A 235 15.81 -18.54 9.23
C GLU A 235 14.72 -19.08 10.17
N ILE A 236 13.44 -19.04 9.82
CA ILE A 236 12.34 -19.68 10.60
C ILE A 236 11.30 -20.13 9.57
N GLU A 237 10.35 -21.03 9.90
CA GLU A 237 9.16 -21.38 9.09
C GLU A 237 8.23 -20.17 8.76
N ASP A 238 8.77 -18.95 8.78
CA ASP A 238 8.09 -17.73 8.47
C ASP A 238 7.87 -17.65 6.97
N LYS A 239 6.59 -17.65 6.61
CA LYS A 239 6.12 -17.46 5.25
C LYS A 239 5.84 -15.99 5.02
N ILE A 240 6.33 -15.46 3.90
CA ILE A 240 6.00 -14.12 3.41
C ILE A 240 5.10 -14.28 2.20
N LEU A 241 3.97 -13.57 2.16
CA LEU A 241 3.09 -13.60 1.00
C LEU A 241 3.83 -13.04 -0.23
N GLN A 242 4.07 -13.91 -1.20
CA GLN A 242 4.82 -13.56 -2.41
C GLN A 242 3.87 -13.11 -3.51
N SER A 243 2.76 -13.81 -3.69
CA SER A 243 1.71 -13.36 -4.60
C SER A 243 0.32 -13.93 -4.31
N VAL A 244 -0.66 -13.25 -4.87
CA VAL A 244 -2.05 -13.70 -4.99
C VAL A 244 -2.43 -13.48 -6.44
N VAL A 245 -2.86 -14.53 -7.14
CA VAL A 245 -3.43 -14.44 -8.49
C VAL A 245 -4.88 -14.90 -8.40
N ILE A 246 -5.78 -14.10 -8.96
CA ILE A 246 -7.19 -14.41 -9.06
C ILE A 246 -7.59 -14.32 -10.52
N THR A 247 -8.11 -15.42 -11.07
CA THR A 247 -8.61 -15.46 -12.45
C THR A 247 -10.08 -15.85 -12.48
N TRP A 248 -10.86 -15.23 -13.38
CA TRP A 248 -12.27 -15.55 -13.56
C TRP A 248 -12.75 -15.20 -14.96
N ASN A 249 -13.84 -15.84 -15.38
CA ASN A 249 -14.51 -15.53 -16.63
C ASN A 249 -15.98 -15.17 -16.38
N ASN A 250 -16.39 -14.00 -16.85
CA ASN A 250 -17.77 -13.49 -16.79
C ASN A 250 -18.23 -12.91 -18.15
N GLY A 251 -17.82 -13.56 -19.23
CA GLY A 251 -17.93 -13.03 -20.61
C GLY A 251 -16.66 -12.33 -21.09
N ASN A 252 -15.75 -12.00 -20.18
CA ASN A 252 -14.36 -11.66 -20.46
C ASN A 252 -13.46 -12.50 -19.55
N ASN A 253 -12.25 -12.81 -20.00
CA ASN A 253 -11.22 -13.41 -19.15
C ASN A 253 -10.56 -12.32 -18.32
N ASN A 254 -10.53 -12.46 -17.00
CA ASN A 254 -9.97 -11.48 -16.09
C ASN A 254 -8.86 -12.09 -15.25
N THR A 255 -7.82 -11.31 -15.01
CA THR A 255 -6.71 -11.66 -14.12
C THR A 255 -6.40 -10.50 -13.20
N LEU A 256 -6.48 -10.72 -11.88
CA LEU A 256 -5.95 -9.82 -10.86
C LEU A 256 -4.76 -10.50 -10.18
N LYS A 257 -3.59 -9.88 -10.21
CA LYS A 257 -2.37 -10.36 -9.56
C LYS A 257 -1.82 -9.30 -8.63
N ILE A 258 -1.51 -9.69 -7.40
CA ILE A 258 -0.75 -8.89 -6.43
C ILE A 258 0.54 -9.68 -6.18
N SER A 259 1.69 -9.09 -6.42
CA SER A 259 2.97 -9.80 -6.28
C SER A 259 4.10 -8.91 -5.80
N THR A 260 5.01 -9.48 -5.02
CA THR A 260 6.23 -8.83 -4.56
C THR A 260 7.29 -8.80 -5.66
N LEU A 261 7.91 -7.63 -5.88
CA LEU A 261 9.04 -7.40 -6.78
C LEU A 261 10.10 -6.59 -6.03
N GLY A 262 11.09 -7.28 -5.44
CA GLY A 262 12.05 -6.63 -4.55
C GLY A 262 11.35 -6.01 -3.34
N ASN A 263 11.51 -4.70 -3.14
CA ASN A 263 10.84 -3.94 -2.07
C ASN A 263 9.49 -3.35 -2.47
N ASP A 264 9.06 -3.60 -3.70
CA ASP A 264 7.84 -3.04 -4.27
C ASP A 264 6.77 -4.14 -4.39
N ILE A 265 5.51 -3.71 -4.37
CA ILE A 265 4.38 -4.56 -4.70
C ILE A 265 3.82 -4.13 -6.05
N VAL A 266 3.62 -5.10 -6.93
CA VAL A 266 2.99 -4.90 -8.23
C VAL A 266 1.57 -5.45 -8.17
N VAL A 267 0.59 -4.58 -8.45
CA VAL A 267 -0.79 -4.95 -8.71
C VAL A 267 -1.01 -4.90 -10.20
N PHE A 268 -1.36 -6.03 -10.80
CA PHE A 268 -1.68 -6.17 -12.22
C PHE A 268 -3.14 -6.58 -12.33
N TYR A 269 -3.93 -5.82 -13.08
CA TYR A 269 -5.27 -6.20 -13.47
C TYR A 269 -5.36 -6.20 -14.99
N GLU A 270 -5.93 -7.23 -15.57
CA GLU A 270 -6.12 -7.39 -17.01
C GLU A 270 -7.47 -8.01 -17.31
N THR A 271 -8.09 -7.53 -18.38
CA THR A 271 -9.29 -8.09 -18.99
C THR A 271 -8.97 -8.36 -20.47
N THR A 272 -9.18 -9.59 -20.92
CA THR A 272 -9.10 -10.00 -22.33
C THR A 272 -10.44 -10.58 -22.79
N LEU A 273 -10.65 -10.65 -24.10
CA LEU A 273 -11.80 -11.36 -24.69
C LEU A 273 -11.68 -12.89 -24.49
#